data_AF-A0A357AAR7-F1
#
_entry.id   AF-A0A357AAR7-F1
#
_cell.length_a   1.000
_cell.length_b   1.000
_cell.length_c   1.000
_cell.angle_alpha   90.00
_cell.angle_beta   90.00
_cell.angle_gamma   90.00
#
_symmetry.space_group_name_H-M   'P 1'
#
loop_
_entity.id
_entity.type
_entity.pdbx_description
1 polymer ?
#
loop_
_entity_poly.entity_id
_entity_poly.type
_entity_poly.pdbx_seq_one_letter_code
_entity_poly.pdbx_strand_id
1 'polypeptide(L)'
;MLIYKIDFSEEETRVLEFLSSQMQRLTSTLVNSSSVLTPLIVTLMVSLGNGAPALAQNTSSSPESSQAEAIAQFPDGVYFYGESPQLDQLGQAYMVFETRQQQLLGAFYLPHSSFDCFYGQVVQNQLTLTVIDSYDRTAHAYAMALEPVAIASSPGSPNLQFEPEGFHRISPLRDAERGYLETCRQDLGNN
;
A
#
# COMPACT_ATOMS: atom_id res chain seq x y z
N MET A 1 -2.84 -39.80 -19.28
CA MET A 1 -2.17 -39.13 -18.14
C MET A 1 -1.06 -38.28 -18.72
N LEU A 2 -1.36 -37.03 -19.06
CA LEU A 2 -0.39 -36.10 -19.64
C LEU A 2 0.20 -35.29 -18.49
N ILE A 3 1.47 -35.53 -18.19
CA ILE A 3 2.26 -34.71 -17.28
C ILE A 3 2.61 -33.44 -18.05
N TYR A 4 1.89 -32.35 -17.76
CA TYR A 4 2.33 -31.02 -18.18
C TYR A 4 3.50 -30.63 -17.28
N LYS A 5 4.70 -30.69 -17.87
CA LYS A 5 5.91 -30.11 -17.33
C LYS A 5 5.77 -28.60 -17.53
N ILE A 6 5.24 -27.90 -16.52
CA ILE A 6 5.19 -26.43 -16.52
C ILE A 6 6.56 -25.95 -16.08
N ASP A 7 7.18 -25.18 -16.97
CA ASP A 7 8.44 -24.48 -16.75
C ASP A 7 8.19 -23.35 -15.75
N PHE A 8 8.43 -23.64 -14.46
CA PHE A 8 8.17 -22.78 -13.31
C PHE A 8 9.42 -21.94 -12.98
N SER A 9 9.98 -21.24 -13.97
CA SER A 9 11.20 -20.43 -13.81
C SER A 9 11.03 -18.95 -14.20
N GLU A 10 9.90 -18.56 -14.79
CA GLU A 10 9.66 -17.19 -15.25
C GLU A 10 8.74 -16.36 -14.33
N GLU A 11 8.04 -16.99 -13.38
CA GLU A 11 7.03 -16.32 -12.52
C GLU A 11 7.65 -15.71 -11.23
N GLU A 12 8.75 -16.28 -10.74
CA GLU A 12 9.58 -15.76 -9.62
C GLU A 12 10.15 -14.35 -9.89
N THR A 13 10.35 -14.03 -11.17
CA THR A 13 10.86 -12.72 -11.59
C THR A 13 9.85 -11.62 -11.32
N ARG A 14 8.54 -11.91 -11.29
CA ARG A 14 7.50 -10.86 -11.23
C ARG A 14 7.30 -10.30 -9.83
N VAL A 15 7.41 -11.14 -8.80
CA VAL A 15 7.42 -10.66 -7.41
C VAL A 15 8.66 -9.79 -7.17
N LEU A 16 9.84 -10.24 -7.62
CA LEU A 16 11.07 -9.45 -7.56
C LEU A 16 11.05 -8.19 -8.45
N GLU A 17 10.37 -8.20 -9.60
CA GLU A 17 10.16 -7.02 -10.47
C GLU A 17 9.19 -6.02 -9.84
N PHE A 18 8.13 -6.49 -9.19
CA PHE A 18 7.23 -5.63 -8.43
C PHE A 18 7.97 -4.96 -7.26
N LEU A 19 8.76 -5.73 -6.52
CA LEU A 19 9.56 -5.22 -5.40
C LEU A 19 10.70 -4.28 -5.84
N SER A 20 11.34 -4.54 -6.99
CA SER A 20 12.39 -3.66 -7.53
C SER A 20 11.84 -2.38 -8.16
N SER A 21 10.64 -2.42 -8.76
CA SER A 21 9.92 -1.23 -9.23
C SER A 21 9.62 -0.24 -8.09
N GLN A 22 9.25 -0.76 -6.91
CA GLN A 22 9.05 0.07 -5.71
C GLN A 22 10.36 0.68 -5.18
N MET A 23 11.50 -0.03 -5.29
CA MET A 23 12.81 0.53 -4.92
C MET A 23 13.26 1.70 -5.82
N GLN A 24 12.93 1.68 -7.11
CA GLN A 24 13.28 2.80 -8.01
C GLN A 24 12.46 4.07 -7.74
N ARG A 25 11.25 3.93 -7.18
CA ARG A 25 10.44 5.08 -6.74
C ARG A 25 10.99 5.75 -5.49
N LEU A 26 11.68 5.02 -4.62
CA LEU A 26 12.28 5.56 -3.39
C LEU A 26 13.56 6.40 -3.64
N THR A 27 14.26 6.20 -4.75
CA THR A 27 15.49 6.95 -5.07
C THR A 27 15.28 8.32 -5.74
N SER A 28 14.05 8.66 -6.15
CA SER A 28 13.85 9.82 -7.05
C SER A 28 13.60 11.17 -6.36
N THR A 29 13.65 11.28 -5.03
CA THR A 29 13.38 12.54 -4.31
C THR A 29 14.60 13.30 -3.77
N LEU A 30 15.83 12.85 -4.03
CA LEU A 30 17.04 13.50 -3.50
C LEU A 30 18.13 13.78 -4.55
N VAL A 31 17.79 14.30 -5.73
CA VAL A 31 18.77 15.00 -6.59
C VAL A 31 18.07 15.93 -7.57
N ASN A 32 17.64 17.10 -7.11
CA ASN A 32 17.68 18.29 -7.97
C ASN A 32 17.78 19.57 -7.12
N SER A 33 18.89 19.69 -6.40
CA SER A 33 19.32 20.94 -5.78
C SER A 33 20.70 21.27 -6.35
N SER A 34 20.73 21.89 -7.51
CA SER A 34 21.97 22.43 -8.08
C SER A 34 21.67 23.73 -8.81
N SER A 35 21.81 24.81 -8.04
CA SER A 35 22.45 26.07 -8.41
C SER A 35 22.25 26.54 -9.86
N VAL A 36 21.20 27.31 -10.11
CA VAL A 36 21.27 28.33 -11.17
C VAL A 36 21.92 29.57 -10.58
N LEU A 37 23.23 29.70 -10.84
CA LEU A 37 24.00 30.91 -10.67
C LEU A 37 23.25 32.08 -11.32
N THR A 38 22.96 33.10 -10.53
CA THR A 38 22.61 34.44 -11.00
C THR A 38 23.82 35.13 -11.62
N PRO A 39 23.77 35.59 -12.88
CA PRO A 39 24.57 36.73 -13.29
C PRO A 39 23.78 38.02 -13.09
N LEU A 40 24.40 38.91 -12.34
CA LEU A 40 24.14 40.32 -12.21
C LEU A 40 24.10 40.99 -13.60
N ILE A 41 22.94 41.47 -14.05
CA ILE A 41 22.87 42.46 -15.13
C ILE A 41 22.11 43.67 -14.61
N VAL A 42 22.87 44.71 -14.32
CA VAL A 42 22.39 46.07 -14.13
C VAL A 42 21.93 46.59 -15.49
N THR A 43 20.62 46.76 -15.67
CA THR A 43 20.10 47.58 -16.76
C THR A 43 19.12 48.59 -16.22
N LEU A 44 19.62 49.82 -16.09
CA LEU A 44 18.88 51.03 -15.79
C LEU A 44 18.05 51.40 -17.04
N MET A 45 16.72 51.28 -16.99
CA MET A 45 15.84 51.96 -17.95
C MET A 45 14.68 52.62 -17.19
N VAL A 46 14.69 53.95 -17.23
CA VAL A 46 13.60 54.82 -16.79
C VAL A 46 12.57 54.86 -17.91
N SER A 47 11.35 54.41 -17.62
CA SER A 47 10.19 54.67 -18.47
C SER A 47 9.02 55.14 -17.61
N LEU A 48 8.66 56.42 -17.79
CA LEU A 48 7.40 56.99 -17.30
C LEU A 48 6.27 56.46 -18.18
N GLY A 49 5.29 55.78 -17.58
CA GLY A 49 4.10 55.27 -18.27
C GLY A 49 2.89 55.20 -17.33
N ASN A 50 1.81 55.87 -17.73
CA ASN A 50 0.57 56.08 -16.98
C ASN A 50 -0.28 54.81 -16.79
N GLY A 51 -0.92 54.71 -15.62
CA GLY A 51 -2.33 54.34 -15.42
C GLY A 51 -2.80 52.89 -15.69
N ALA A 52 -3.15 52.17 -14.62
CA ALA A 52 -4.31 51.25 -14.57
C ALA A 52 -4.69 50.93 -13.11
N PRO A 53 -5.99 50.74 -12.79
CA PRO A 53 -6.48 50.48 -11.43
C PRO A 53 -6.19 49.05 -10.96
N ALA A 54 -6.19 48.93 -9.63
CA ALA A 54 -5.88 47.75 -8.84
C ALA A 54 -6.48 46.44 -9.37
N LEU A 55 -5.61 45.46 -9.62
CA LEU A 55 -6.00 44.05 -9.62
C LEU A 55 -6.31 43.65 -8.18
N ALA A 56 -7.57 43.26 -7.97
CA ALA A 56 -8.03 42.62 -6.76
C ALA A 56 -7.13 41.43 -6.42
N GLN A 57 -6.55 41.47 -5.23
CA GLN A 57 -5.90 40.32 -4.63
C GLN A 57 -7.00 39.30 -4.34
N ASN A 58 -7.17 38.33 -5.25
CA ASN A 58 -7.84 37.08 -4.91
C ASN A 58 -6.96 36.40 -3.87
N THR A 59 -7.21 36.72 -2.60
CA THR A 59 -6.77 35.90 -1.48
C THR A 59 -7.54 34.59 -1.60
N SER A 60 -7.04 33.69 -2.44
CA SER A 60 -7.38 32.28 -2.38
C SER A 60 -6.75 31.74 -1.11
N SER A 61 -7.37 32.05 0.03
CA SER A 61 -7.25 31.23 1.23
C SER A 61 -7.88 29.89 0.87
N SER A 62 -7.06 29.02 0.27
CA SER A 62 -7.29 27.59 0.29
C SER A 62 -7.49 27.23 1.77
N PRO A 63 -8.60 26.59 2.15
CA PRO A 63 -8.67 25.98 3.46
C PRO A 63 -7.65 24.85 3.44
N GLU A 64 -6.43 25.14 3.93
CA GLU A 64 -5.52 24.14 4.43
C GLU A 64 -6.24 23.52 5.63
N SER A 65 -7.14 22.58 5.33
CA SER A 65 -7.73 21.69 6.31
C SER A 65 -6.54 20.95 6.90
N SER A 66 -6.17 21.34 8.12
CA SER A 66 -5.51 20.44 9.06
C SER A 66 -6.45 19.26 9.32
N GLN A 67 -6.56 18.36 8.34
CA GLN A 67 -7.03 17.02 8.58
C GLN A 67 -5.91 16.38 9.38
N ALA A 68 -6.15 16.20 10.68
CA ALA A 68 -5.37 15.26 11.45
C ALA A 68 -5.37 13.94 10.66
N GLU A 69 -4.19 13.49 10.23
CA GLU A 69 -4.04 12.23 9.52
C GLU A 69 -4.67 11.12 10.38
N ALA A 70 -5.68 10.45 9.83
CA ALA A 70 -6.35 9.37 10.52
C ALA A 70 -5.38 8.20 10.66
N ILE A 71 -5.07 7.85 11.91
CA ILE A 71 -4.18 6.72 12.21
C ILE A 71 -4.94 5.42 11.91
N ALA A 72 -4.32 4.51 11.18
CA ALA A 72 -4.94 3.24 10.83
C ALA A 72 -5.17 2.38 12.07
N GLN A 73 -6.40 1.91 12.23
CA GLN A 73 -6.76 0.97 13.29
C GLN A 73 -7.50 -0.21 12.67
N PHE A 74 -7.01 -1.41 12.97
CA PHE A 74 -7.67 -2.67 12.65
C PHE A 74 -8.20 -3.26 13.96
N PRO A 75 -9.52 -3.17 14.20
CA PRO A 75 -10.17 -3.92 15.27
C PRO A 75 -9.85 -5.42 15.20
N ASP A 76 -10.07 -6.11 16.31
CA ASP A 76 -9.95 -7.57 16.32
C ASP A 76 -10.95 -8.17 15.32
N GLY A 77 -10.45 -9.02 14.41
CA GLY A 77 -11.26 -9.54 13.33
C GLY A 77 -10.45 -10.21 12.23
N VAL A 78 -11.15 -10.69 11.21
CA VAL A 78 -10.54 -11.28 10.01
C VAL A 78 -10.79 -10.37 8.82
N TYR A 79 -9.72 -10.14 8.07
CA TYR A 79 -9.71 -9.25 6.93
C TYR A 79 -9.23 -9.99 5.70
N PHE A 80 -9.85 -9.68 4.56
CA PHE A 80 -9.54 -10.28 3.28
C PHE A 80 -9.48 -9.22 2.21
N TYR A 81 -8.39 -9.27 1.46
CA TYR A 81 -8.01 -8.29 0.47
C TYR A 81 -7.46 -8.97 -0.79
N GLY A 82 -7.55 -8.32 -1.94
CA GLY A 82 -6.88 -8.77 -3.16
C GLY A 82 -6.54 -7.62 -4.09
N GLU A 83 -5.52 -7.80 -4.92
CA GLU A 83 -5.18 -6.85 -6.00
C GLU A 83 -6.31 -6.72 -7.03
N SER A 84 -7.20 -7.71 -7.09
CA SER A 84 -8.46 -7.65 -7.82
C SER A 84 -9.63 -7.82 -6.86
N PRO A 85 -10.73 -7.05 -7.01
CA PRO A 85 -11.96 -7.29 -6.27
C PRO A 85 -12.67 -8.59 -6.69
N GLN A 86 -12.31 -9.13 -7.86
CA GLN A 86 -12.80 -10.42 -8.34
C GLN A 86 -11.90 -11.53 -7.80
N LEU A 87 -12.50 -12.67 -7.44
CA LEU A 87 -11.77 -13.82 -6.90
C LEU A 87 -11.18 -14.71 -7.99
N ASP A 88 -10.22 -15.53 -7.57
CA ASP A 88 -9.60 -16.60 -8.37
C ASP A 88 -9.00 -16.10 -9.70
N GLN A 89 -8.53 -14.84 -9.72
CA GLN A 89 -7.85 -14.25 -10.88
C GLN A 89 -6.39 -14.69 -10.91
N LEU A 90 -5.98 -15.30 -12.03
CA LEU A 90 -4.60 -15.72 -12.24
C LEU A 90 -3.66 -14.51 -12.22
N GLY A 91 -2.53 -14.66 -11.52
CA GLY A 91 -1.52 -13.61 -11.40
C GLY A 91 -1.86 -12.47 -10.44
N GLN A 92 -3.04 -12.50 -9.80
CA GLN A 92 -3.41 -11.52 -8.77
C GLN A 92 -3.14 -12.08 -7.38
N ALA A 93 -2.46 -11.30 -6.55
CA ALA A 93 -2.23 -11.66 -5.16
C ALA A 93 -3.46 -11.36 -4.29
N TYR A 94 -3.68 -12.25 -3.33
CA TYR A 94 -4.70 -12.10 -2.31
C TYR A 94 -4.07 -12.25 -0.94
N MET A 95 -4.65 -11.55 0.03
CA MET A 95 -4.17 -11.52 1.40
C MET A 95 -5.32 -11.72 2.36
N VAL A 96 -5.18 -12.70 3.26
CA VAL A 96 -6.11 -12.91 4.37
C VAL A 96 -5.34 -12.89 5.67
N PHE A 97 -5.81 -12.11 6.66
CA PHE A 97 -5.19 -12.07 7.98
C PHE A 97 -6.22 -11.90 9.09
N GLU A 98 -5.89 -12.41 10.28
CA GLU A 98 -6.55 -12.01 11.51
C GLU A 98 -5.75 -10.92 12.21
N THR A 99 -6.46 -10.00 12.85
CA THR A 99 -5.89 -9.01 13.75
C THR A 99 -6.34 -9.32 15.18
N ARG A 100 -5.39 -9.28 16.12
CA ARG A 100 -5.63 -9.30 17.56
C ARG A 100 -4.70 -8.31 18.26
N GLN A 101 -5.24 -7.29 18.93
CA GLN A 101 -4.42 -6.27 19.61
C GLN A 101 -3.33 -5.66 18.69
N GLN A 102 -3.71 -5.33 17.45
CA GLN A 102 -2.85 -4.78 16.40
C GLN A 102 -1.69 -5.68 15.94
N GLN A 103 -1.59 -6.90 16.48
CA GLN A 103 -0.79 -7.97 15.92
C GLN A 103 -1.60 -8.67 14.83
N LEU A 104 -0.92 -9.05 13.76
CA LEU A 104 -1.53 -9.71 12.61
C LEU A 104 -0.81 -11.01 12.29
N LEU A 105 -1.60 -11.99 11.88
CA LEU A 105 -1.16 -13.28 11.39
C LEU A 105 -2.03 -13.63 10.20
N GLY A 106 -1.40 -14.05 9.10
CA GLY A 106 -2.12 -14.27 7.87
C GLY A 106 -1.31 -14.95 6.80
N ALA A 107 -1.83 -14.88 5.59
CA ALA A 107 -1.22 -15.43 4.41
C ALA A 107 -1.39 -14.53 3.19
N PHE A 108 -0.36 -14.53 2.34
CA PHE A 108 -0.48 -14.19 0.94
C PHE A 108 -0.71 -15.46 0.14
N TYR A 109 -1.53 -15.38 -0.91
CA TYR A 109 -1.66 -16.47 -1.86
C TYR A 109 -1.96 -15.97 -3.27
N LEU A 110 -1.46 -16.73 -4.25
CA LEU A 110 -1.85 -16.61 -5.64
C LEU A 110 -2.73 -17.81 -5.99
N PRO A 111 -3.89 -17.63 -6.63
CA PRO A 111 -4.76 -18.74 -6.99
C PRO A 111 -4.00 -19.77 -7.84
N HIS A 112 -4.03 -21.04 -7.40
CA HIS A 112 -3.41 -22.18 -8.07
C HIS A 112 -1.87 -22.11 -8.22
N SER A 113 -1.19 -21.25 -7.46
CA SER A 113 0.27 -21.11 -7.51
C SER A 113 0.86 -21.27 -6.11
N SER A 114 1.24 -20.16 -5.45
CA SER A 114 1.92 -20.14 -4.16
C SER A 114 1.03 -19.68 -3.00
N PHE A 115 1.53 -19.95 -1.80
CA PHE A 115 0.93 -19.56 -0.54
C PHE A 115 2.05 -19.37 0.49
N ASP A 116 2.09 -18.21 1.14
CA ASP A 116 3.14 -17.86 2.11
C ASP A 116 2.53 -17.25 3.36
N CYS A 117 2.91 -17.78 4.52
CA CYS A 117 2.45 -17.27 5.80
C CYS A 117 3.22 -16.03 6.22
N PHE A 118 2.56 -15.12 6.91
CA PHE A 118 3.20 -13.95 7.50
C PHE A 118 2.66 -13.65 8.89
N TYR A 119 3.47 -12.92 9.65
CA TYR A 119 3.07 -12.27 10.90
C TYR A 119 3.58 -10.84 10.91
N GLY A 120 3.04 -10.01 11.81
CA GLY A 120 3.47 -8.64 11.93
C GLY A 120 2.52 -7.78 12.75
N GLN A 121 2.47 -6.49 12.42
CA GLN A 121 1.69 -5.52 13.17
C GLN A 121 1.30 -4.31 12.34
N VAL A 122 0.23 -3.64 12.76
CA VAL A 122 -0.14 -2.32 12.24
C VAL A 122 0.64 -1.26 13.00
N VAL A 123 1.47 -0.48 12.30
CA VAL A 123 2.24 0.62 12.87
C VAL A 123 1.91 1.90 12.11
N GLN A 124 1.30 2.87 12.80
CA GLN A 124 0.82 4.12 12.22
C GLN A 124 -0.18 3.86 11.08
N ASN A 125 0.25 4.04 9.83
CA ASN A 125 -0.53 3.80 8.62
C ASN A 125 0.20 2.80 7.71
N GLN A 126 0.85 1.80 8.30
CA GLN A 126 1.53 0.74 7.57
C GLN A 126 1.25 -0.64 8.17
N LEU A 127 1.20 -1.65 7.32
CA LEU A 127 1.34 -3.05 7.69
C LEU A 127 2.81 -3.40 7.64
N THR A 128 3.43 -3.61 8.81
CA THR A 128 4.80 -4.11 8.92
C THR A 128 4.74 -5.62 9.06
N LEU A 129 5.13 -6.33 8.01
CA LEU A 129 5.01 -7.77 7.86
C LEU A 129 6.37 -8.46 7.85
N THR A 130 6.41 -9.67 8.37
CA THR A 130 7.45 -10.67 8.11
C THR A 130 6.81 -11.84 7.39
N VAL A 131 7.13 -12.00 6.11
CA VAL A 131 6.66 -13.11 5.28
C VAL A 131 7.67 -14.24 5.38
N ILE A 132 7.18 -15.46 5.59
CA ILE A 132 7.97 -16.68 5.62
C ILE A 132 7.79 -17.36 4.28
N ASP A 133 8.87 -17.42 3.50
CA ASP A 133 8.89 -18.11 2.22
C ASP A 133 8.60 -19.60 2.44
N SER A 134 7.59 -20.11 1.75
CA SER A 134 7.14 -21.50 1.90
C SER A 134 8.15 -22.53 1.35
N TYR A 135 9.03 -22.14 0.44
CA TYR A 135 9.99 -23.02 -0.21
C TYR A 135 11.28 -23.17 0.60
N ASP A 136 11.93 -22.07 0.97
CA ASP A 136 13.23 -22.08 1.64
C ASP A 136 13.18 -21.75 3.15
N ARG A 137 11.99 -21.38 3.65
CA ARG A 137 11.72 -21.03 5.06
C ARG A 137 12.49 -19.79 5.53
N THR A 138 12.92 -18.93 4.59
CA THR A 138 13.54 -17.65 4.93
C THR A 138 12.48 -16.59 5.25
N ALA A 139 12.89 -15.63 6.08
CA ALA A 139 12.01 -14.55 6.55
C ALA A 139 12.36 -13.24 5.84
N HIS A 140 11.35 -12.59 5.27
CA HIS A 140 11.49 -11.34 4.54
C HIS A 140 10.62 -10.25 5.15
N ALA A 141 11.22 -9.10 5.43
CA ALA A 141 10.53 -7.95 5.97
C ALA A 141 9.87 -7.13 4.85
N TYR A 142 8.60 -6.79 5.03
CA TYR A 142 7.82 -5.98 4.10
C TYR A 142 7.04 -4.90 4.85
N ALA A 143 6.86 -3.75 4.21
CA ALA A 143 6.01 -2.67 4.69
C ALA A 143 5.04 -2.26 3.59
N MET A 144 3.75 -2.25 3.89
CA MET A 144 2.71 -1.81 2.95
C MET A 144 2.00 -0.60 3.55
N ALA A 145 1.88 0.47 2.77
CA ALA A 145 1.12 1.64 3.19
C ALA A 145 -0.38 1.30 3.30
N LEU A 146 -1.07 2.00 4.20
CA LEU A 146 -2.51 1.88 4.40
C LEU A 146 -3.20 3.16 3.94
N GLU A 147 -4.06 3.03 2.94
CA GLU A 147 -4.82 4.12 2.37
C GLU A 147 -6.21 4.22 3.04
N PRO A 148 -6.62 5.41 3.50
CA PRO A 148 -7.93 5.62 4.07
C PRO A 148 -8.99 5.64 2.95
N VAL A 149 -9.99 4.77 3.07
CA VAL A 149 -11.14 4.69 2.17
C VAL A 149 -12.39 5.12 2.92
N ALA A 150 -13.01 6.18 2.44
CA ALA A 150 -14.26 6.68 3.00
C ALA A 150 -15.40 5.74 2.61
N ILE A 151 -16.10 5.18 3.60
CA ILE A 151 -17.36 4.50 3.34
C ILE A 151 -18.53 5.45 3.58
N ALA A 152 -19.61 5.26 2.82
CA ALA A 152 -20.83 6.04 2.97
C ALA A 152 -21.29 6.01 4.44
N SER A 153 -21.22 7.15 5.09
CA SER A 153 -21.51 7.32 6.51
C SER A 153 -22.50 8.45 6.70
N SER A 154 -23.24 8.44 7.82
CA SER A 154 -24.12 9.55 8.18
C SER A 154 -23.36 10.88 8.23
N PRO A 155 -24.01 12.01 7.86
CA PRO A 155 -23.37 13.31 7.90
C PRO A 155 -22.87 13.61 9.32
N GLY A 156 -21.56 13.80 9.47
CA GLY A 156 -20.90 14.14 10.73
C GLY A 156 -19.96 13.07 11.32
N SER A 157 -19.83 11.89 10.72
CA SER A 157 -18.81 10.91 11.13
C SER A 157 -18.35 10.08 9.94
N PRO A 158 -17.23 10.43 9.27
CA PRO A 158 -16.68 9.56 8.24
C PRO A 158 -16.20 8.27 8.89
N ASN A 159 -16.86 7.15 8.62
CA ASN A 159 -16.27 5.85 8.89
C ASN A 159 -15.18 5.63 7.84
N LEU A 160 -13.94 5.55 8.31
CA LEU A 160 -12.77 5.31 7.47
C LEU A 160 -12.41 3.83 7.63
N GLN A 161 -12.36 3.12 6.50
CA GLN A 161 -11.70 1.83 6.42
C GLN A 161 -10.29 2.04 5.89
N PHE A 162 -9.39 1.12 6.19
CA PHE A 162 -8.02 1.16 5.70
C PHE A 162 -7.79 -0.02 4.77
N GLU A 163 -7.26 0.27 3.60
CA GLU A 163 -6.88 -0.73 2.60
C GLU A 163 -5.36 -0.69 2.42
N PRO A 164 -4.68 -1.85 2.36
CA PRO A 164 -3.28 -1.89 1.93
C PRO A 164 -3.17 -1.32 0.51
N GLU A 165 -2.11 -0.55 0.24
CA GLU A 165 -1.87 0.05 -1.08
C GLU A 165 -1.93 -1.01 -2.19
N GLY A 166 -2.76 -0.76 -3.21
CA GLY A 166 -2.95 -1.67 -4.34
C GLY A 166 -3.87 -2.86 -4.05
N PHE A 167 -4.47 -2.95 -2.86
CA PHE A 167 -5.40 -4.01 -2.49
C PHE A 167 -6.81 -3.47 -2.24
N HIS A 168 -7.80 -4.27 -2.64
CA HIS A 168 -9.21 -4.01 -2.42
C HIS A 168 -9.76 -4.94 -1.35
N ARG A 169 -10.58 -4.41 -0.45
CA ARG A 169 -11.26 -5.25 0.55
C ARG A 169 -12.32 -6.13 -0.11
N ILE A 170 -12.26 -7.42 0.18
CA ILE A 170 -13.20 -8.42 -0.36
C ILE A 170 -14.04 -8.97 0.79
N SER A 171 -15.36 -8.95 0.59
CA SER A 171 -16.35 -9.49 1.52
C SER A 171 -17.49 -10.11 0.71
N PRO A 172 -18.04 -11.28 1.11
CA PRO A 172 -17.74 -12.04 2.33
C PRO A 172 -16.50 -12.95 2.23
N LEU A 173 -15.98 -13.39 3.38
CA LEU A 173 -14.89 -14.37 3.50
C LEU A 173 -15.39 -15.80 3.24
N ARG A 174 -14.75 -16.57 2.34
CA ARG A 174 -15.13 -17.96 2.03
C ARG A 174 -14.39 -18.96 2.91
N ASP A 175 -14.73 -20.23 2.77
CA ASP A 175 -14.09 -21.33 3.50
C ASP A 175 -12.61 -21.50 3.11
N ALA A 176 -12.27 -21.23 1.84
CA ALA A 176 -10.90 -21.32 1.34
C ALA A 176 -9.96 -20.36 2.10
N GLU A 177 -10.36 -19.09 2.25
CA GLU A 177 -9.54 -18.11 2.95
C GLU A 177 -9.42 -18.40 4.46
N ARG A 178 -10.44 -19.02 5.06
CA ARG A 178 -10.34 -19.50 6.44
C ARG A 178 -9.36 -20.67 6.57
N GLY A 179 -9.30 -21.56 5.58
CA GLY A 179 -8.33 -22.65 5.53
C GLY A 179 -6.89 -22.14 5.53
N TYR A 180 -6.60 -21.11 4.72
CA TYR A 180 -5.30 -20.44 4.69
C TYR A 180 -4.87 -19.87 6.05
N LEU A 181 -5.77 -19.17 6.74
CA LEU A 181 -5.50 -18.67 8.10
C LEU A 181 -5.19 -19.79 9.09
N GLU A 182 -5.96 -20.87 9.03
CA GLU A 182 -5.81 -21.98 9.96
C GLU A 182 -4.46 -22.67 9.78
N THR A 183 -4.02 -22.86 8.53
CA THR A 183 -2.66 -23.35 8.24
C THR A 183 -1.60 -22.45 8.89
N CYS A 184 -1.68 -21.13 8.69
CA CYS A 184 -0.68 -20.22 9.26
C CYS A 184 -0.70 -20.18 10.79
N ARG A 185 -1.87 -20.34 11.43
CA ARG A 185 -1.92 -20.48 12.89
C ARG A 185 -1.16 -21.69 13.37
N GLN A 186 -1.29 -22.82 12.68
CA GLN A 186 -0.60 -24.05 13.04
C GLN A 186 0.90 -23.94 12.78
N ASP A 187 1.30 -23.30 11.68
CA ASP A 187 2.71 -23.15 11.32
C ASP A 187 3.46 -22.14 12.21
N LEU A 188 2.83 -21.02 12.54
CA LEU A 188 3.47 -19.92 13.28
C LEU A 188 3.15 -19.93 14.79
N GLY A 189 2.04 -20.55 15.21
CA GLY A 189 1.63 -20.61 16.62
C GLY A 189 2.35 -21.68 17.45
N ASN A 190 3.17 -22.51 16.82
CA ASN A 190 4.00 -23.53 17.49
C ASN A 190 5.43 -23.04 17.81
N ASN A 191 5.67 -21.73 17.83
CA ASN A 191 6.99 -21.13 18.06
C ASN A 191 7.05 -20.35 19.38
#